data_AF-A0A257K0I4-F1
#
_entry.id   AF-A0A257K0I4-F1
#
_cell.length_a   1.000
_cell.length_b   1.000
_cell.length_c   1.000
_cell.angle_alpha   90.00
_cell.angle_beta   90.00
_cell.angle_gamma   90.00
#
_symmetry.space_group_name_H-M   'P 1'
#
loop_
_entity.id
_entity.type
_entity.pdbx_description
1 polymer ?
#
loop_
_entity_poly.entity_id
_entity_poly.type
_entity_poly.pdbx_seq_one_letter_code
_entity_poly.pdbx_strand_id
1 'polypeptide(L)'
;MRKLLSVLLIVASLSSFAQDYKVPVYKFGNATDYSKYNAEIIKCITWIESNPSDIESKNAATQFFVEWLTGTPDVSVEMSSAILKFNQENSDLLMAFMFGWTKYALQTPGAVEDKIKLNAAALRNVIRVYKKTSDRDPEIDKLATLDKEGKLETWVKDQLKIK
;
A
#
# COMPACT_ATOMS: atom_id res chain seq x y z
N MET A 1 44.13 19.79 -2.72
CA MET A 1 42.68 19.97 -2.93
C MET A 1 42.10 19.09 -4.05
N ARG A 2 42.76 18.93 -5.21
CA ARG A 2 42.30 18.03 -6.29
C ARG A 2 42.13 16.54 -5.90
N LYS A 3 42.96 16.02 -4.99
CA LYS A 3 42.86 14.63 -4.50
C LYS A 3 41.80 14.40 -3.41
N LEU A 4 41.23 15.46 -2.83
CA LEU A 4 40.16 15.37 -1.81
C LEU A 4 38.78 15.26 -2.45
N LEU A 5 38.57 15.82 -3.65
CA LEU A 5 37.31 15.66 -4.39
C LEU A 5 37.06 14.20 -4.83
N SER A 6 38.12 13.46 -5.15
CA SER A 6 38.00 12.08 -5.64
C SER A 6 37.57 11.08 -4.56
N VAL A 7 37.83 11.36 -3.28
CA VAL A 7 37.46 10.49 -2.15
C VAL A 7 35.98 10.67 -1.77
N LEU A 8 35.42 11.87 -1.96
CA LEU A 8 34.02 12.17 -1.62
C LEU A 8 33.02 11.50 -2.59
N LEU A 9 33.42 11.25 -3.84
CA LEU A 9 32.57 10.64 -4.86
C LEU A 9 32.40 9.11 -4.72
N ILE A 10 33.26 8.44 -3.94
CA ILE A 10 33.21 6.97 -3.76
C ILE A 10 32.27 6.58 -2.61
N VAL A 11 32.03 7.48 -1.65
CA VAL A 11 31.14 7.19 -0.50
C VAL A 11 29.66 7.35 -0.88
N ALA A 12 29.35 8.07 -1.97
CA ALA A 12 27.98 8.30 -2.44
C ALA A 12 27.39 7.12 -3.25
N SER A 13 28.21 6.19 -3.75
CA SER A 13 27.77 5.06 -4.58
C SER A 13 27.32 3.81 -3.80
N LEU A 14 27.38 3.82 -2.45
CA LEU A 14 26.99 2.68 -1.62
C LEU A 14 25.51 2.65 -1.21
N SER A 15 24.69 3.60 -1.68
CA SER A 15 23.23 3.54 -1.47
C SER A 15 22.52 2.82 -2.62
N SER A 16 23.05 1.67 -3.04
CA SER A 16 22.27 0.76 -3.88
C SER A 16 21.30 0.05 -2.96
N PHE A 17 20.05 0.53 -2.88
CA PHE A 17 18.95 -0.17 -2.20
C PHE A 17 18.51 -1.37 -3.04
N ALA A 18 19.42 -2.33 -3.20
CA ALA A 18 19.14 -3.69 -3.66
C ALA A 18 19.11 -4.62 -2.43
N GLN A 19 18.46 -4.19 -1.35
CA GLN A 19 18.24 -5.09 -0.22
C GLN A 19 17.09 -6.01 -0.61
N ASP A 20 17.43 -7.27 -0.89
CA ASP A 20 16.45 -8.34 -0.99
C ASP A 20 15.61 -8.35 0.30
N TYR A 21 14.32 -8.03 0.19
CA TYR A 21 13.39 -8.22 1.30
C TYR A 21 13.16 -9.71 1.48
N LYS A 22 13.34 -10.19 2.70
CA LYS A 22 13.02 -11.56 3.08
C LYS A 22 11.87 -11.51 4.07
N VAL A 23 10.82 -12.26 3.76
CA VAL A 23 9.73 -12.49 4.70
C VAL A 23 10.32 -13.02 6.02
N PRO A 24 10.00 -12.42 7.17
CA PRO A 24 10.52 -12.89 8.45
C PRO A 24 10.02 -14.31 8.72
N VAL A 25 10.71 -15.04 9.60
CA VAL A 25 10.07 -16.20 10.24
C VAL A 25 9.03 -15.64 11.21
N TYR A 26 7.74 -15.88 10.93
CA TYR A 26 6.64 -15.33 11.72
C TYR A 26 5.75 -16.43 12.30
N LYS A 27 5.07 -16.10 13.40
CA LYS A 27 4.00 -16.91 13.97
C LYS A 27 2.99 -15.97 14.61
N PHE A 28 1.76 -16.01 14.11
CA PHE A 28 0.67 -15.24 14.69
C PHE A 28 -0.06 -16.11 15.72
N GLY A 29 0.13 -15.83 17.01
CA GLY A 29 -0.47 -16.62 18.10
C GLY A 29 -1.58 -15.90 18.87
N ASN A 30 -1.45 -14.59 19.05
CA ASN A 30 -2.42 -13.73 19.75
C ASN A 30 -2.36 -12.30 19.19
N ALA A 31 -3.32 -11.45 19.58
CA ALA A 31 -3.43 -10.05 19.17
C ALA A 31 -2.11 -9.27 19.26
N THR A 32 -1.37 -9.40 20.37
CA THR A 32 -0.10 -8.70 20.60
C THR A 32 1.01 -9.18 19.67
N ASP A 33 0.94 -10.41 19.15
CA ASP A 33 1.91 -10.90 18.19
C ASP A 33 1.76 -10.21 16.83
N TYR A 34 0.54 -9.84 16.41
CA TYR A 34 0.32 -9.14 15.15
C TYR A 34 0.94 -7.73 15.15
N SER A 35 0.74 -6.97 16.23
CA SER A 35 1.23 -5.58 16.32
C SER A 35 2.76 -5.46 16.21
N LYS A 36 3.49 -6.51 16.61
CA LYS A 36 4.96 -6.57 16.49
C LYS A 36 5.41 -6.51 15.02
N TYR A 37 4.57 -6.94 14.09
CA TYR A 37 4.87 -6.98 12.67
C TYR A 37 4.40 -5.73 11.91
N ASN A 38 3.76 -4.74 12.54
CA ASN A 38 3.20 -3.57 11.84
C ASN A 38 4.26 -2.84 11.00
N ALA A 39 5.44 -2.61 11.57
CA ALA A 39 6.56 -2.00 10.85
C ALA A 39 7.05 -2.90 9.70
N GLU A 40 7.04 -4.22 9.88
CA GLU A 40 7.47 -5.18 8.87
C GLU A 40 6.45 -5.31 7.73
N ILE A 41 5.16 -5.18 8.02
CA ILE A 41 4.08 -5.14 7.04
C ILE A 41 4.19 -3.93 6.14
N ILE A 42 4.54 -2.76 6.69
CA ILE A 42 4.81 -1.57 5.88
C ILE A 42 5.98 -1.82 4.90
N LYS A 43 7.07 -2.45 5.37
CA LYS A 43 8.20 -2.82 4.51
C LYS A 43 7.81 -3.85 3.45
N CYS A 44 7.05 -4.88 3.85
CA CYS A 44 6.51 -5.91 2.96
C CYS A 44 5.73 -5.30 1.81
N ILE A 45 4.73 -4.46 2.12
CA ILE A 45 3.90 -3.77 1.12
C ILE A 45 4.77 -2.89 0.21
N THR A 46 5.71 -2.14 0.80
CA THR A 46 6.60 -1.24 0.03
C THR A 46 7.49 -2.02 -0.93
N TRP A 47 8.01 -3.17 -0.49
CA TRP A 47 8.84 -4.04 -1.32
C TRP A 47 8.04 -4.68 -2.45
N ILE A 48 6.82 -5.21 -2.18
CA ILE A 48 5.92 -5.76 -3.20
C ILE A 48 5.61 -4.72 -4.29
N GLU A 49 5.31 -3.48 -3.90
CA GLU A 49 4.97 -2.39 -4.85
C GLU A 49 6.16 -1.92 -5.71
N SER A 50 7.39 -2.18 -5.25
CA SER A 50 8.64 -1.73 -5.87
C SER A 50 9.33 -2.82 -6.70
N ASN A 51 9.02 -4.10 -6.47
CA ASN A 51 9.69 -5.24 -7.11
C ASN A 51 8.68 -6.16 -7.83
N PRO A 52 8.02 -5.69 -8.91
CA PRO A 52 6.96 -6.44 -9.57
C PRO A 52 7.44 -7.70 -10.32
N SER A 53 8.74 -7.82 -10.61
CA SER A 53 9.31 -8.88 -11.45
C SER A 53 9.72 -10.15 -10.69
N ASP A 54 9.89 -10.10 -9.36
CA ASP A 54 10.24 -11.27 -8.56
C ASP A 54 8.97 -11.97 -8.05
N ILE A 55 8.40 -12.83 -8.90
CA ILE A 55 7.09 -13.46 -8.66
C ILE A 55 7.11 -14.38 -7.44
N GLU A 56 8.17 -15.17 -7.24
CA GLU A 56 8.24 -16.14 -6.13
C GLU A 56 8.29 -15.42 -4.78
N SER A 57 9.22 -14.47 -4.62
CA SER A 57 9.33 -13.67 -3.40
C SER A 57 8.09 -12.80 -3.19
N LYS A 58 7.48 -12.28 -4.27
CA LYS A 58 6.20 -11.55 -4.21
C LYS A 58 5.07 -12.41 -3.66
N ASN A 59 4.98 -13.68 -4.06
CA ASN A 59 3.95 -14.59 -3.56
C ASN A 59 4.11 -14.84 -2.06
N ALA A 60 5.33 -15.14 -1.60
CA ALA A 60 5.60 -15.34 -0.17
C ALA A 60 5.32 -14.07 0.66
N ALA A 61 5.71 -12.89 0.15
CA ALA A 61 5.44 -11.61 0.81
C ALA A 61 3.94 -11.29 0.85
N THR A 62 3.22 -11.56 -0.24
CA THR A 62 1.77 -11.37 -0.32
C THR A 62 1.05 -12.30 0.65
N GLN A 63 1.48 -13.56 0.76
CA GLN A 63 0.93 -14.50 1.74
C GLN A 63 1.12 -13.99 3.17
N PHE A 64 2.34 -13.56 3.52
CA PHE A 64 2.62 -12.97 4.84
C PHE A 64 1.72 -11.76 5.14
N PHE A 65 1.54 -10.88 4.16
CA PHE A 65 0.63 -9.74 4.30
C PHE A 65 -0.83 -10.17 4.54
N VAL A 66 -1.34 -11.11 3.74
CA VAL A 66 -2.75 -11.56 3.84
C VAL A 66 -2.99 -12.28 5.16
N GLU A 67 -2.08 -13.16 5.59
CA GLU A 67 -2.17 -13.84 6.90
C GLU A 67 -2.15 -12.84 8.06
N TRP A 68 -1.33 -11.81 7.98
CA TRP A 68 -1.34 -10.73 8.98
C TRP A 68 -2.65 -9.94 8.92
N LEU A 69 -3.09 -9.50 7.74
CA LEU A 69 -4.26 -8.64 7.56
C LEU A 69 -5.55 -9.31 8.04
N THR A 70 -5.66 -10.62 7.83
CA THR A 70 -6.85 -11.40 8.20
C THR A 70 -6.96 -11.67 9.70
N GLY A 71 -5.86 -11.61 10.45
CA GLY A 71 -5.86 -11.92 11.89
C GLY A 71 -5.54 -10.74 12.81
N THR A 72 -5.01 -9.64 12.28
CA THR A 72 -4.64 -8.47 13.08
C THR A 72 -5.88 -7.73 13.60
N PRO A 73 -5.90 -7.31 14.88
CA PRO A 73 -6.91 -6.39 15.37
C PRO A 73 -6.59 -4.92 15.02
N ASP A 74 -5.37 -4.63 14.54
CA ASP A 74 -4.89 -3.25 14.37
C ASP A 74 -5.44 -2.57 13.11
N VAL A 75 -5.86 -3.37 12.12
CA VAL A 75 -6.38 -2.88 10.83
C VAL A 75 -7.54 -3.75 10.40
N SER A 76 -8.68 -3.11 10.11
CA SER A 76 -9.83 -3.74 9.47
C SER A 76 -10.13 -3.01 8.16
N VAL A 77 -9.98 -3.72 7.03
CA VAL A 77 -10.28 -3.15 5.70
C VAL A 77 -11.74 -3.35 5.39
N GLU A 78 -12.47 -2.25 5.20
CA GLU A 78 -13.88 -2.30 4.79
C GLU A 78 -14.01 -2.22 3.28
N MET A 79 -14.49 -3.30 2.66
CA MET A 79 -14.73 -3.35 1.21
C MET A 79 -16.16 -2.91 0.89
N SER A 80 -16.34 -1.63 0.57
CA SER A 80 -17.63 -1.08 0.14
C SER A 80 -17.80 -1.17 -1.37
N SER A 81 -18.89 -1.79 -1.85
CA SER A 81 -19.24 -1.83 -3.27
C SER A 81 -19.62 -0.45 -3.85
N ALA A 82 -19.84 0.55 -3.00
CA ALA A 82 -19.98 1.94 -3.41
C ALA A 82 -18.63 2.59 -3.77
N ILE A 83 -17.53 2.09 -3.17
CA ILE A 83 -16.17 2.59 -3.39
C ILE A 83 -15.44 1.79 -4.47
N LEU A 84 -15.53 0.46 -4.41
CA LEU A 84 -14.84 -0.45 -5.32
C LEU A 84 -15.61 -0.56 -6.65
N LYS A 85 -15.61 0.54 -7.44
CA LYS A 85 -16.28 0.62 -8.75
C LYS A 85 -15.42 0.18 -9.94
N PHE A 86 -14.10 0.06 -9.73
CA PHE A 86 -13.15 -0.45 -10.73
C PHE A 86 -13.25 -1.97 -10.87
N ASN A 87 -12.66 -2.52 -11.94
CA ASN A 87 -12.71 -3.96 -12.18
C ASN A 87 -12.10 -4.78 -11.02
N GLN A 88 -12.95 -5.35 -10.17
CA GLN A 88 -12.54 -6.15 -9.02
C GLN A 88 -11.99 -7.53 -9.40
N GLU A 89 -12.22 -8.01 -10.64
CA GLU A 89 -11.60 -9.23 -11.16
C GLU A 89 -10.08 -9.05 -11.32
N ASN A 90 -9.61 -7.80 -11.40
CA ASN A 90 -8.19 -7.49 -11.32
C ASN A 90 -7.71 -7.56 -9.86
N SER A 91 -7.25 -8.76 -9.48
CA SER A 91 -6.73 -9.05 -8.14
C SER A 91 -5.58 -8.13 -7.70
N ASP A 92 -4.76 -7.62 -8.63
CA ASP A 92 -3.67 -6.67 -8.30
C ASP A 92 -4.24 -5.30 -7.87
N LEU A 93 -5.35 -4.84 -8.48
CA LEU A 93 -6.00 -3.58 -8.07
C LEU A 93 -6.69 -3.71 -6.71
N LEU A 94 -7.33 -4.85 -6.44
CA LEU A 94 -7.90 -5.11 -5.13
C LEU A 94 -6.80 -5.19 -4.05
N MET A 95 -5.68 -5.85 -4.36
CA MET A 95 -4.51 -5.89 -3.48
C MET A 95 -3.93 -4.48 -3.25
N ALA A 96 -3.83 -3.67 -4.30
CA ALA A 96 -3.40 -2.28 -4.18
C ALA A 96 -4.31 -1.46 -3.25
N PHE A 97 -5.63 -1.68 -3.29
CA PHE A 97 -6.56 -1.05 -2.36
C PHE A 97 -6.22 -1.41 -0.90
N MET A 98 -6.09 -2.71 -0.60
CA MET A 98 -5.76 -3.20 0.74
C MET A 98 -4.40 -2.70 1.25
N PHE A 99 -3.40 -2.62 0.37
CA PHE A 99 -2.08 -2.06 0.67
C PHE A 99 -2.15 -0.58 1.03
N GLY A 100 -2.93 0.21 0.29
CA GLY A 100 -3.07 1.65 0.55
C GLY A 100 -3.78 1.92 1.87
N TRP A 101 -4.86 1.18 2.13
CA TRP A 101 -5.58 1.23 3.41
C TRP A 101 -4.65 0.89 4.58
N THR A 102 -3.97 -0.25 4.51
CA THR A 102 -3.15 -0.78 5.60
C THR A 102 -2.00 0.17 5.94
N LYS A 103 -1.27 0.65 4.93
CA LYS A 103 -0.18 1.61 5.18
C LYS A 103 -0.70 2.88 5.83
N TYR A 104 -1.81 3.43 5.35
CA TYR A 104 -2.36 4.65 5.94
C TYR A 104 -2.78 4.46 7.40
N ALA A 105 -3.48 3.36 7.69
CA ALA A 105 -3.90 3.00 9.04
C ALA A 105 -2.72 2.86 10.02
N LEU A 106 -1.64 2.20 9.58
CA LEU A 106 -0.47 1.95 10.44
C LEU A 106 0.47 3.17 10.57
N GLN A 107 0.55 4.03 9.55
CA GLN A 107 1.48 5.17 9.52
C GLN A 107 0.88 6.46 10.07
N THR A 108 -0.45 6.53 10.19
CA THR A 108 -1.15 7.75 10.60
C THR A 108 -1.87 7.54 11.93
N PRO A 109 -1.41 8.16 13.03
CA PRO A 109 -2.07 8.02 14.34
C PRO A 109 -3.55 8.41 14.28
N GLY A 110 -4.42 7.54 14.81
CA GLY A 110 -5.86 7.76 14.86
C GLY A 110 -6.60 7.57 13.53
N ALA A 111 -5.93 7.19 12.44
CA ALA A 111 -6.57 7.04 11.13
C ALA A 111 -7.55 5.87 11.04
N VAL A 112 -7.46 4.88 11.93
CA VAL A 112 -8.31 3.68 11.93
C VAL A 112 -9.82 3.99 12.03
N GLU A 113 -10.18 5.15 12.59
CA GLU A 113 -11.58 5.60 12.70
C GLU A 113 -12.02 6.47 11.51
N ASP A 114 -11.09 7.01 10.73
CA ASP A 114 -11.38 7.95 9.64
C ASP A 114 -11.60 7.20 8.32
N LYS A 115 -12.81 6.63 8.17
CA LYS A 115 -13.20 5.86 6.99
C LYS A 115 -13.04 6.63 5.69
N ILE A 116 -13.20 7.95 5.70
CA ILE A 116 -13.05 8.78 4.51
C ILE A 116 -11.59 8.78 4.06
N LYS A 117 -10.67 9.07 4.98
CA LYS A 117 -9.23 9.09 4.66
C LYS A 117 -8.66 7.71 4.36
N LEU A 118 -9.11 6.67 5.06
CA LEU A 118 -8.71 5.29 4.77
C LEU A 118 -9.08 4.87 3.35
N ASN A 119 -10.32 5.10 2.94
CA ASN A 119 -10.77 4.82 1.56
C ASN A 119 -10.03 5.69 0.54
N ALA A 120 -9.83 6.98 0.82
CA ALA A 120 -9.10 7.86 -0.09
C ALA A 120 -7.64 7.44 -0.26
N ALA A 121 -6.95 7.06 0.82
CA ALA A 121 -5.59 6.55 0.75
C ALA A 121 -5.50 5.21 -0.02
N ALA A 122 -6.46 4.32 0.18
CA ALA A 122 -6.59 3.07 -0.56
C ALA A 122 -6.77 3.33 -2.08
N LEU A 123 -7.70 4.21 -2.45
CA LEU A 123 -7.94 4.58 -3.86
C LEU A 123 -6.74 5.29 -4.49
N ARG A 124 -6.04 6.16 -3.76
CA ARG A 124 -4.79 6.78 -4.23
C ARG A 124 -3.74 5.71 -4.56
N ASN A 125 -3.68 4.63 -3.78
CA ASN A 125 -2.78 3.54 -4.09
C ASN A 125 -3.20 2.76 -5.35
N VAL A 126 -4.50 2.49 -5.50
CA VAL A 126 -5.05 1.88 -6.73
C VAL A 126 -4.68 2.72 -7.95
N ILE A 127 -4.93 4.03 -7.91
CA ILE A 127 -4.58 4.97 -8.99
C ILE A 127 -3.07 4.89 -9.31
N ARG A 128 -2.22 4.83 -8.29
CA ARG A 128 -0.76 4.75 -8.47
C ARG A 128 -0.32 3.46 -9.14
N VAL A 129 -0.90 2.32 -8.75
CA VAL A 129 -0.59 1.01 -9.35
C VAL A 129 -1.12 0.93 -10.78
N TYR A 130 -2.38 1.32 -10.99
CA TYR A 130 -3.02 1.36 -12.30
C TYR A 130 -2.24 2.20 -13.32
N LYS A 131 -1.74 3.38 -12.93
CA LYS A 131 -0.93 4.27 -13.79
C LYS A 131 0.37 3.65 -14.31
N LYS A 132 0.84 2.53 -13.75
CA LYS A 132 2.02 1.79 -14.24
C LYS A 132 1.67 0.80 -15.36
N THR A 133 0.39 0.57 -15.63
CA THR A 133 -0.09 -0.37 -16.65
C THR A 133 -0.47 0.36 -17.93
N SER A 134 -0.58 -0.38 -19.04
CA SER A 134 -1.15 0.14 -20.31
C SER A 134 -2.69 0.07 -20.35
N ASP A 135 -3.30 -0.62 -19.39
CA ASP A 135 -4.73 -0.88 -19.38
C ASP A 135 -5.52 0.39 -19.05
N ARG A 136 -6.75 0.47 -19.57
CA ARG A 136 -7.64 1.62 -19.34
C ARG A 136 -8.89 1.17 -18.61
N ASP A 137 -9.15 1.80 -17.47
CA ASP A 137 -10.36 1.68 -16.67
C ASP A 137 -10.95 3.08 -16.46
N PRO A 138 -12.09 3.41 -17.08
CA PRO A 138 -12.73 4.72 -16.96
C PRO A 138 -13.05 5.12 -15.52
N GLU A 139 -13.36 4.16 -14.64
CA GLU A 139 -13.64 4.46 -13.23
C GLU A 139 -12.37 4.88 -12.50
N ILE A 140 -11.24 4.24 -12.76
CA ILE A 140 -9.96 4.66 -12.17
C ILE A 140 -9.48 5.99 -12.75
N ASP A 141 -9.68 6.22 -14.05
CA ASP A 141 -9.36 7.51 -14.68
C ASP A 141 -10.17 8.68 -14.06
N LYS A 142 -11.46 8.44 -13.78
CA LYS A 142 -12.32 9.38 -13.05
C LYS A 142 -11.81 9.64 -11.64
N LEU A 143 -11.47 8.59 -10.89
CA LEU A 143 -10.91 8.71 -9.54
C LEU A 143 -9.58 9.48 -9.54
N ALA A 144 -8.71 9.23 -10.51
CA ALA A 144 -7.45 9.95 -10.69
C ALA A 144 -7.66 11.45 -10.97
N THR A 145 -8.73 11.78 -11.70
CA THR A 145 -9.12 13.18 -11.96
C THR A 145 -9.63 13.85 -10.69
N LEU A 146 -10.52 13.19 -9.94
CA LEU A 146 -11.02 13.69 -8.65
C LEU A 146 -9.90 13.92 -7.63
N ASP A 147 -8.92 13.02 -7.56
CA ASP A 147 -7.76 13.17 -6.68
C ASP A 147 -6.91 14.39 -7.07
N LYS A 148 -6.64 14.57 -8.37
CA LYS A 148 -5.91 15.74 -8.88
C LYS A 148 -6.62 17.06 -8.56
N GLU A 149 -7.95 17.07 -8.55
CA GLU A 149 -8.77 18.23 -8.20
C GLU A 149 -8.97 18.43 -6.69
N GLY A 150 -8.44 17.54 -5.85
CA GLY A 150 -8.62 17.59 -4.39
C GLY A 150 -10.03 17.20 -3.93
N LYS A 151 -10.82 16.53 -4.79
CA LYS A 151 -12.23 16.18 -4.55
C LYS A 151 -12.45 14.71 -4.17
N LEU A 152 -11.39 13.90 -4.13
CA LEU A 152 -11.51 12.45 -3.88
C LEU A 152 -12.16 12.14 -2.52
N GLU A 153 -11.74 12.81 -1.44
CA GLU A 153 -12.31 12.58 -0.10
C GLU A 153 -13.78 12.99 -0.01
N THR A 154 -14.17 14.09 -0.68
CA THR A 154 -15.58 14.48 -0.82
C THR A 154 -16.37 13.41 -1.56
N TRP A 155 -15.86 12.91 -2.68
CA TRP A 155 -16.50 11.83 -3.42
C TRP A 155 -16.66 10.56 -2.58
N VAL A 156 -15.63 10.17 -1.80
CA VAL A 156 -15.69 9.04 -0.88
C VAL A 156 -16.78 9.26 0.18
N LYS A 157 -16.83 10.45 0.79
CA LYS A 157 -17.85 10.81 1.78
C LYS A 157 -19.26 10.63 1.21
N ASP A 158 -19.47 11.11 -0.02
CA ASP A 158 -20.76 10.99 -0.72
C ASP A 158 -21.12 9.52 -1.01
N GLN A 159 -20.16 8.71 -1.48
CA GLN A 159 -20.39 7.28 -1.74
C GLN A 159 -20.73 6.50 -0.48
N LEU A 160 -20.09 6.81 0.64
CA LEU A 160 -20.34 6.16 1.93
C LEU A 160 -21.59 6.71 2.64
N LYS A 161 -22.21 7.78 2.11
CA LYS A 161 -23.37 8.46 2.71
C LYS A 161 -23.11 8.91 4.16
N ILE A 162 -21.86 9.26 4.47
CA ILE A 162 -21.48 9.79 5.78
C ILE A 162 -21.88 11.27 5.81
N LYS A 163 -22.70 11.67 6.79
CA LYS A 163 -23.19 13.05 6.95
C LYS A 163 -22.07 13.98 7.42
#